data_AF-A0A5D4MH78-F1
#
_entry.id   AF-A0A5D4MH78-F1
#
_cell.length_a   1.000
_cell.length_b   1.000
_cell.length_c   1.000
_cell.angle_alpha   90.00
_cell.angle_beta   90.00
_cell.angle_gamma   90.00
#
_symmetry.space_group_name_H-M   'P 1'
#
loop_
_entity.id
_entity.type
_entity.pdbx_description
1 polymer ?
#
loop_
_entity_poly.entity_id
_entity_poly.type
_entity_poly.pdbx_seq_one_letter_code
_entity_poly.pdbx_strand_id
1 'polypeptide(L)'
;MSQDQQQLWLENSSHKQAPVIRVVRDDLDWSSKLKRDVHLTALNGEKIRRALKKSKLILKNIYISAYPPVDDYEELVSSDYILPQAAKTTVQSAIITIDNVKEDINKVTGLFNEEAHWEIKEEPEEMEVHALKENVLSFDTKKAKEEKSLFTMGKPFFTYVFIALQLAVFFIMEMAGGSQNTENLIRYGAKYNPLILEGEWWRFFTPVVIHIGFLHLLMNTFALYFLGMAVERIFGSARFLFIYIFAGFTGTLASFVFTNSLSAGASGAIFGCFGALLYFGTAYPRIFFRTMGTNILVVIGINLALGFTLPGIDNAGHIGGLAGGALSAAVVHLPRAKRWGIQLGAVILAIAAIPALLWYGYQHGPILFDPSISNAEAQEMLNDGDIEGASAILVDVIEKREADAHSYFLYSIVKIKNEQYNEAETYLNEALVHDRDFSEAHYNLAVLLVERGEEEEARDHAKRAYQLQKDNNQFKELHERLQSKESP
;
A
#
# COMPACT_ATOMS: atom_id res chain seq x y z
N MET A 1 -29.58 8.48 28.84
CA MET A 1 -30.46 8.99 29.92
C MET A 1 -31.85 8.39 29.72
N SER A 2 -32.52 7.97 30.79
CA SER A 2 -33.91 7.50 30.73
C SER A 2 -34.88 8.65 30.41
N GLN A 3 -36.09 8.31 29.95
CA GLN A 3 -37.12 9.30 29.58
C GLN A 3 -37.58 10.15 30.78
N ASP A 4 -37.61 9.54 31.98
CA ASP A 4 -37.92 10.19 33.25
C ASP A 4 -36.74 10.97 33.85
N GLN A 5 -35.57 10.96 33.19
CA GLN A 5 -34.35 11.62 33.62
C GLN A 5 -33.79 11.14 34.98
N GLN A 6 -34.27 10.03 35.52
CA GLN A 6 -33.81 9.48 36.80
C GLN A 6 -32.60 8.56 36.67
N GLN A 7 -32.26 8.11 35.46
CA GLN A 7 -31.18 7.15 35.24
C GLN A 7 -30.26 7.58 34.10
N LEU A 8 -28.96 7.49 34.36
CA LEU A 8 -27.90 7.75 33.39
C LEU A 8 -26.96 6.55 33.31
N TRP A 9 -26.64 6.15 32.09
CA TRP A 9 -25.62 5.15 31.79
C TRP A 9 -24.49 5.85 31.06
N LEU A 10 -23.29 5.77 31.60
CA LEU A 10 -22.07 6.34 31.04
C LEU A 10 -21.15 5.19 30.63
N GLU A 11 -20.64 5.25 29.40
CA GLU A 11 -19.72 4.25 28.88
C GLU A 11 -18.38 4.89 28.55
N ASN A 12 -17.32 4.32 29.11
CA ASN A 12 -15.97 4.63 28.68
C ASN A 12 -15.13 3.35 28.64
N SER A 13 -15.18 2.65 27.50
CA SER A 13 -14.44 1.39 27.29
C SER A 13 -12.92 1.51 27.47
N SER A 14 -12.38 2.74 27.50
CA SER A 14 -10.98 3.06 27.77
C SER A 14 -10.60 2.83 29.23
N HIS A 15 -11.54 3.07 30.14
CA HIS A 15 -11.34 2.94 31.58
C HIS A 15 -11.52 1.48 31.97
N LYS A 16 -10.43 0.78 32.29
CA LYS A 16 -10.48 -0.66 32.58
C LYS A 16 -11.25 -0.99 33.86
N GLN A 17 -11.19 -0.09 34.85
CA GLN A 17 -11.75 -0.31 36.18
C GLN A 17 -13.23 0.12 36.31
N ALA A 18 -13.68 1.04 35.46
CA ALA A 18 -15.06 1.53 35.43
C ALA A 18 -15.53 1.75 33.98
N PRO A 19 -15.55 0.68 33.15
CA PRO A 19 -15.95 0.80 31.74
C PRO A 19 -17.40 1.24 31.57
N VAL A 20 -18.25 0.98 32.57
CA VAL A 20 -19.65 1.35 32.60
C VAL A 20 -19.99 1.87 34.00
N ILE A 21 -20.60 3.05 34.05
CA ILE A 21 -21.12 3.67 35.26
C ILE A 21 -22.60 3.90 35.07
N ARG A 22 -23.40 3.45 36.03
CA ARG A 22 -24.82 3.77 36.13
C ARG A 22 -25.01 4.73 37.28
N VAL A 23 -25.71 5.83 37.04
CA VAL A 23 -26.16 6.76 38.08
C VAL A 23 -27.68 6.74 38.10
N VAL A 24 -28.27 6.57 39.28
CA VAL A 24 -29.71 6.53 39.50
C VAL A 24 -30.08 7.52 40.59
N ARG A 25 -31.14 8.28 40.36
CA ARG A 25 -31.83 9.06 41.39
C ARG A 25 -33.15 8.36 41.71
N ASP A 26 -33.22 7.67 42.84
CA ASP A 26 -34.41 6.94 43.30
C ASP A 26 -34.35 6.84 44.82
N ASP A 27 -35.49 7.09 45.48
CA ASP A 27 -35.62 6.93 46.93
C ASP A 27 -35.86 5.43 47.22
N LEU A 28 -34.85 4.81 47.84
CA LEU A 28 -34.84 3.37 48.09
C LEU A 28 -35.44 3.08 49.46
N ASP A 29 -36.76 2.95 49.54
CA ASP A 29 -37.48 2.73 50.80
C ASP A 29 -37.04 1.45 51.56
N TRP A 30 -36.63 0.40 50.84
CA TRP A 30 -36.29 -0.92 51.41
C TRP A 30 -35.10 -1.57 50.69
N SER A 31 -34.27 -2.31 51.43
CA SER A 31 -33.12 -3.09 50.94
C SER A 31 -33.51 -4.10 49.87
N SER A 32 -34.74 -4.63 49.93
CA SER A 32 -35.28 -5.55 48.93
C SER A 32 -35.42 -4.90 47.53
N LYS A 33 -35.76 -3.61 47.48
CA LYS A 33 -35.82 -2.82 46.23
C LYS A 33 -34.41 -2.64 45.67
N LEU A 34 -33.45 -2.29 46.52
CA LEU A 34 -32.03 -2.17 46.16
C LEU A 34 -31.48 -3.50 45.61
N LYS A 35 -31.70 -4.61 46.31
CA LYS A 35 -31.25 -5.96 45.89
C LYS A 35 -31.79 -6.34 44.51
N ARG A 36 -33.08 -6.07 44.27
CA ARG A 36 -33.72 -6.33 42.98
C ARG A 36 -33.10 -5.46 41.87
N ASP A 37 -32.87 -4.18 42.15
CA ASP A 37 -32.30 -3.27 41.16
C ASP A 37 -30.83 -3.58 40.83
N VAL A 38 -30.01 -3.96 41.83
CA VAL A 38 -28.64 -4.47 41.60
C VAL A 38 -28.66 -5.72 40.71
N HIS A 39 -29.59 -6.65 40.96
CA HIS A 39 -29.77 -7.84 40.11
C HIS A 39 -30.12 -7.48 38.67
N LEU A 40 -31.10 -6.58 38.46
CA LEU A 40 -31.49 -6.10 37.13
C LEU A 40 -30.35 -5.35 36.43
N THR A 41 -29.59 -4.57 37.20
CA THR A 41 -28.40 -3.85 36.72
C THR A 41 -27.33 -4.82 36.26
N ALA A 42 -27.12 -5.93 36.96
CA ALA A 42 -26.18 -6.97 36.56
C ALA A 42 -26.63 -7.68 35.26
N LEU A 43 -27.94 -7.97 35.12
CA LEU A 43 -28.50 -8.52 33.87
C LEU A 43 -28.31 -7.58 32.68
N ASN A 44 -28.56 -6.28 32.88
CA ASN A 44 -28.31 -5.27 31.86
C ASN A 44 -26.81 -5.10 31.58
N GLY A 45 -25.97 -5.14 32.61
CA GLY A 45 -24.52 -5.16 32.50
C GLY A 45 -24.02 -6.32 31.65
N GLU A 46 -24.61 -7.50 31.77
CA GLU A 46 -24.25 -8.66 30.94
C GLU A 46 -24.60 -8.45 29.46
N LYS A 47 -25.73 -7.81 29.15
CA LYS A 47 -26.05 -7.39 27.77
C LYS A 47 -25.02 -6.40 27.24
N ILE A 48 -24.63 -5.41 28.05
CA ILE A 48 -23.62 -4.42 27.69
C ILE A 48 -22.25 -5.08 27.48
N ARG A 49 -21.80 -5.96 28.39
CA ARG A 49 -20.55 -6.71 28.27
C ARG A 49 -20.45 -7.45 26.93
N ARG A 50 -21.54 -8.10 26.51
CA ARG A 50 -21.62 -8.81 25.22
C ARG A 50 -21.52 -7.85 24.05
N ALA A 51 -22.24 -6.73 24.08
CA ALA A 51 -22.16 -5.69 23.05
C ALA A 51 -20.73 -5.12 22.93
N LEU A 52 -20.05 -4.91 24.06
CA LEU A 52 -18.68 -4.41 24.13
C LEU A 52 -17.60 -5.48 23.86
N LYS A 53 -18.00 -6.73 23.63
CA LYS A 53 -17.08 -7.88 23.43
C LYS A 53 -16.01 -8.00 24.52
N LYS A 54 -16.35 -7.66 25.77
CA LYS A 54 -15.42 -7.75 26.92
C LYS A 54 -15.47 -9.12 27.57
N SER A 55 -14.32 -9.64 28.00
CA SER A 55 -14.24 -10.94 28.69
C SER A 55 -14.90 -10.90 30.09
N LYS A 56 -14.71 -9.79 30.81
CA LYS A 56 -15.37 -9.47 32.09
C LYS A 56 -15.81 -7.99 32.10
N LEU A 57 -16.84 -7.68 32.89
CA LEU A 57 -17.32 -6.31 33.12
C LEU A 57 -17.43 -6.05 34.63
N ILE A 58 -16.81 -4.97 35.08
CA ILE A 58 -17.07 -4.38 36.40
C ILE A 58 -17.89 -3.12 36.16
N LEU A 59 -19.13 -3.12 36.63
CA LEU A 59 -20.07 -2.02 36.50
C LEU A 59 -20.14 -1.28 37.83
N LYS A 60 -19.98 0.04 37.80
CA LYS A 60 -20.17 0.90 38.98
C LYS A 60 -21.60 1.42 39.00
N ASN A 61 -22.30 1.24 40.11
CA ASN A 61 -23.71 1.57 40.23
C ASN A 61 -23.91 2.54 41.40
N ILE A 62 -24.18 3.80 41.09
CA ILE A 62 -24.26 4.89 42.06
C ILE A 62 -25.72 5.28 42.22
N TYR A 63 -26.22 5.18 43.44
CA TYR A 63 -27.55 5.63 43.84
C TYR A 63 -27.45 7.01 44.49
N ILE A 64 -28.37 7.90 44.14
CA ILE A 64 -28.59 9.20 44.76
C ILE A 64 -29.99 9.15 45.35
N SER A 65 -30.07 9.17 46.67
CA SER A 65 -31.33 9.01 47.42
C SER A 65 -31.45 10.13 48.45
N ALA A 66 -32.67 10.58 48.75
CA ALA A 66 -32.87 11.54 49.84
C ALA A 66 -32.50 10.91 51.19
N TYR A 67 -32.87 9.65 51.38
CA TYR A 67 -32.68 8.90 52.61
C TYR A 67 -32.08 7.51 52.33
N PRO A 68 -31.33 6.92 53.28
CA PRO A 68 -30.92 5.52 53.16
C PRO A 68 -32.13 4.58 53.33
N PRO A 69 -32.04 3.31 52.86
CA PRO A 69 -33.03 2.28 53.18
C PRO A 69 -33.23 2.12 54.69
N VAL A 70 -34.46 1.76 55.08
CA VAL A 70 -34.87 1.68 56.50
C VAL A 70 -34.33 0.41 57.19
N ASP A 71 -33.94 -0.61 56.42
CA ASP A 71 -33.45 -1.92 56.83
C ASP A 71 -32.00 -2.18 56.39
N ASP A 72 -31.33 -3.19 56.95
CA ASP A 72 -29.91 -3.50 56.70
C ASP A 72 -29.57 -3.57 55.19
N TYR A 73 -28.76 -2.62 54.73
CA TYR A 73 -28.39 -2.47 53.31
C TYR A 73 -26.89 -2.35 53.09
N GLU A 74 -26.07 -2.17 54.13
CA GLU A 74 -24.64 -1.90 54.00
C GLU A 74 -23.90 -3.02 53.27
N GLU A 75 -24.30 -4.28 53.46
CA GLU A 75 -23.71 -5.43 52.75
C GLU A 75 -23.95 -5.35 51.23
N LEU A 76 -25.13 -4.88 50.79
CA LEU A 76 -25.49 -4.77 49.37
C LEU A 76 -24.70 -3.68 48.63
N VAL A 77 -24.15 -2.72 49.37
CA VAL A 77 -23.40 -1.59 48.84
C VAL A 77 -21.89 -1.78 49.03
N SER A 78 -21.46 -2.46 50.10
CA SER A 78 -20.04 -2.72 50.38
C SER A 78 -19.48 -3.96 49.66
N SER A 79 -20.33 -4.88 49.19
CA SER A 79 -19.91 -6.12 48.54
C SER A 79 -20.14 -6.13 47.03
N ASP A 80 -19.26 -6.87 46.34
CA ASP A 80 -19.37 -7.11 44.90
C ASP A 80 -20.54 -8.06 44.61
N TYR A 81 -21.54 -7.58 43.86
CA TYR A 81 -22.60 -8.45 43.35
C TYR A 81 -22.17 -9.12 42.05
N ILE A 82 -21.97 -10.43 42.06
CA ILE A 82 -21.64 -11.24 40.88
C ILE A 82 -22.91 -11.88 40.34
N LEU A 83 -23.20 -11.68 39.05
CA LEU A 83 -24.38 -12.27 38.42
C LEU A 83 -24.28 -13.82 38.41
N PRO A 84 -25.18 -14.56 39.09
CA PRO A 84 -25.02 -16.02 39.24
C PRO A 84 -25.06 -16.79 37.92
N GLN A 85 -25.89 -16.34 36.98
CA GLN A 85 -26.07 -16.97 35.67
C GLN A 85 -24.95 -16.61 34.68
N ALA A 86 -24.13 -15.61 35.01
CA ALA A 86 -23.01 -15.17 34.20
C ALA A 86 -21.98 -14.46 35.08
N ALA A 87 -21.10 -15.24 35.72
CA ALA A 87 -20.02 -14.79 36.61
C ALA A 87 -18.91 -13.96 35.90
N LYS A 88 -19.25 -13.31 34.79
CA LYS A 88 -18.42 -12.40 34.00
C LYS A 88 -18.83 -10.94 34.21
N THR A 89 -19.95 -10.67 34.88
CA THR A 89 -20.42 -9.32 35.21
C THR A 89 -20.50 -9.16 36.73
N THR A 90 -19.77 -8.17 37.23
CA THR A 90 -19.76 -7.75 38.63
C THR A 90 -20.35 -6.35 38.72
N VAL A 91 -21.22 -6.12 39.70
CA VAL A 91 -21.78 -4.81 40.03
C VAL A 91 -21.23 -4.38 41.38
N GLN A 92 -20.62 -3.21 41.43
CA GLN A 92 -20.18 -2.55 42.66
C GLN A 92 -21.06 -1.34 42.88
N SER A 93 -21.77 -1.32 44.00
CA SER A 93 -22.75 -0.28 44.27
C SER A 93 -22.21 0.74 45.27
N ALA A 94 -22.68 1.98 45.19
CA ALA A 94 -22.51 2.99 46.22
C ALA A 94 -23.80 3.80 46.33
N ILE A 95 -24.11 4.32 47.52
CA ILE A 95 -25.24 5.21 47.75
C ILE A 95 -24.71 6.54 48.25
N ILE A 96 -25.26 7.63 47.73
CA ILE A 96 -25.08 9.00 48.22
C ILE A 96 -26.42 9.44 48.79
N THR A 97 -26.40 9.78 50.08
CA THR A 97 -27.55 10.34 50.80
C THR A 97 -27.38 11.85 51.00
N ILE A 98 -28.48 12.60 51.08
CA ILE A 98 -28.43 14.07 51.24
C ILE A 98 -27.80 14.47 52.57
N ASP A 99 -28.00 13.67 53.62
CA ASP A 99 -27.49 14.00 54.97
C ASP A 99 -25.99 13.71 55.12
N ASN A 100 -25.43 12.77 54.35
CA ASN A 100 -24.02 12.32 54.47
C ASN A 100 -23.20 12.48 53.17
N VAL A 101 -23.56 13.45 52.31
CA VAL A 101 -22.94 13.67 50.98
C VAL A 101 -21.41 13.61 51.02
N LYS A 102 -20.76 14.29 51.97
CA LYS A 102 -19.28 14.33 52.07
C LYS A 102 -18.66 12.95 52.33
N GLU A 103 -19.26 12.14 53.21
CA GLU A 103 -18.74 10.81 53.53
C GLU A 103 -19.02 9.82 52.41
N ASP A 104 -20.24 9.86 51.86
CA ASP A 104 -20.68 8.94 50.81
C ASP A 104 -19.92 9.16 49.49
N ILE A 105 -19.52 10.40 49.20
CA ILE A 105 -18.65 10.70 48.05
C ILE A 105 -17.28 10.06 48.21
N ASN A 106 -16.70 10.04 49.42
CA ASN A 106 -15.42 9.36 49.63
C ASN A 106 -15.54 7.85 49.36
N LYS A 107 -16.69 7.24 49.71
CA LYS A 107 -16.99 5.84 49.38
C LYS A 107 -17.10 5.64 47.86
N VAL A 108 -17.76 6.55 47.15
CA VAL A 108 -17.85 6.55 45.68
C VAL A 108 -16.47 6.71 45.04
N THR A 109 -15.62 7.62 45.54
CA THR A 109 -14.23 7.79 45.07
C THR A 109 -13.44 6.50 45.21
N GLY A 110 -13.61 5.78 46.33
CA GLY A 110 -13.01 4.47 46.55
C GLY A 110 -13.37 3.44 45.48
N LEU A 111 -14.54 3.55 44.84
CA LEU A 111 -14.89 2.67 43.73
C LEU A 111 -14.01 2.86 42.49
N PHE A 112 -13.40 4.03 42.30
CA PHE A 112 -12.63 4.33 41.10
C PHE A 112 -11.13 4.11 41.25
N ASN A 113 -10.63 3.80 42.47
CA ASN A 113 -9.21 3.71 42.82
C ASN A 113 -8.37 4.92 42.34
N GLU A 114 -8.99 6.09 42.27
CA GLU A 114 -8.35 7.36 41.91
C GLU A 114 -8.62 8.38 43.02
N GLU A 115 -7.69 9.31 43.26
CA GLU A 115 -7.95 10.50 44.07
C GLU A 115 -8.83 11.45 43.26
N ALA A 116 -10.14 11.21 43.25
CA ALA A 116 -11.10 12.13 42.66
C ALA A 116 -11.45 13.23 43.67
N HIS A 117 -11.09 14.47 43.36
CA HIS A 117 -11.59 15.64 44.07
C HIS A 117 -12.95 16.05 43.47
N TRP A 118 -14.01 15.86 44.25
CA TRP A 118 -15.36 16.27 43.88
C TRP A 118 -15.61 17.67 44.42
N GLU A 119 -15.83 18.63 43.53
CA GLU A 119 -16.24 19.97 43.91
C GLU A 119 -17.76 20.04 43.86
N ILE A 120 -18.40 19.98 45.04
CA ILE A 120 -19.85 20.13 45.19
C ILE A 120 -20.15 21.48 45.78
N LYS A 121 -20.87 22.30 45.01
CA LYS A 121 -21.42 23.56 45.50
C LYS A 121 -22.62 23.27 46.39
N GLU A 122 -22.63 23.85 47.58
CA GLU A 122 -23.76 23.73 48.53
C GLU A 122 -25.03 24.40 47.96
N GLU A 123 -24.86 25.49 47.20
CA GLU A 123 -25.94 26.17 46.48
C GLU A 123 -25.55 26.33 44.99
N PRO A 124 -25.84 25.35 44.13
CA PRO A 124 -25.58 25.46 42.70
C PRO A 124 -26.62 26.35 42.01
N GLU A 125 -26.18 27.23 41.12
CA GLU A 125 -27.11 27.99 40.27
C GLU A 125 -27.80 27.03 39.26
N GLU A 126 -29.11 27.18 39.05
CA GLU A 126 -29.86 26.31 38.11
C GLU A 126 -29.25 26.28 36.70
N MET A 127 -28.74 27.43 36.26
CA MET A 127 -28.07 27.57 34.96
C MET A 127 -26.79 26.73 34.86
N GLU A 128 -26.02 26.64 35.95
CA GLU A 128 -24.80 25.80 36.00
C GLU A 128 -25.15 24.32 35.95
N VAL A 129 -26.19 23.89 36.68
CA VAL A 129 -26.67 22.50 36.64
C VAL A 129 -27.15 22.12 35.24
N HIS A 130 -27.89 23.02 34.58
CA HIS A 130 -28.32 22.82 33.20
C HIS A 130 -27.14 22.73 32.23
N ALA A 131 -26.16 23.65 32.35
CA ALA A 131 -24.97 23.65 31.52
C ALA A 131 -24.11 22.38 31.70
N LEU A 132 -23.93 21.91 32.94
CA LEU A 132 -23.21 20.66 33.22
C LEU A 132 -23.93 19.47 32.58
N LYS A 133 -25.25 19.41 32.70
CA LYS A 133 -26.08 18.36 32.09
C LYS A 133 -25.96 18.37 30.56
N GLU A 134 -26.05 19.54 29.92
CA GLU A 134 -25.85 19.65 28.48
C GLU A 134 -24.43 19.24 28.06
N ASN A 135 -23.41 19.60 28.83
CA ASN A 135 -22.02 19.19 28.57
C ASN A 135 -21.87 17.66 28.62
N VAL A 136 -22.47 16.99 29.59
CA VAL A 136 -22.44 15.52 29.72
C VAL A 136 -23.20 14.86 28.56
N LEU A 137 -24.40 15.35 28.23
CA LEU A 137 -25.23 14.77 27.16
C LEU A 137 -24.66 15.04 25.75
N SER A 138 -24.02 16.19 25.56
CA SER A 138 -23.40 16.54 24.27
C SER A 138 -22.02 15.91 24.09
N PHE A 139 -21.39 15.39 25.14
CA PHE A 139 -20.05 14.79 25.08
C PHE A 139 -19.91 13.74 23.97
N ASP A 140 -20.85 12.78 23.88
CA ASP A 140 -20.83 11.74 22.85
C ASP A 140 -21.00 12.31 21.45
N THR A 141 -21.89 13.30 21.29
CA THR A 141 -22.09 13.96 19.99
C THR A 141 -20.87 14.75 19.55
N LYS A 142 -20.19 15.41 20.50
CA LYS A 142 -18.96 16.17 20.26
C LYS A 142 -17.82 15.23 19.90
N LYS A 143 -17.65 14.14 20.66
CA LYS A 143 -16.66 13.09 20.37
C LYS A 143 -16.89 12.43 19.01
N ALA A 144 -18.13 12.10 18.67
CA ALA A 144 -18.48 11.56 17.34
C ALA A 144 -18.21 12.58 16.22
N LYS A 145 -18.48 13.87 16.47
CA LYS A 145 -18.18 14.97 15.53
C LYS A 145 -16.67 15.16 15.35
N GLU A 146 -15.89 15.06 16.42
CA GLU A 146 -14.43 15.09 16.39
C GLU A 146 -13.87 13.91 15.58
N GLU A 147 -14.33 12.68 15.85
CA GLU A 147 -13.93 11.49 15.09
C GLU A 147 -14.30 11.61 13.61
N LYS A 148 -15.50 12.10 13.29
CA LYS A 148 -15.94 12.33 11.91
C LYS A 148 -15.08 13.39 11.23
N SER A 149 -14.70 14.45 11.96
CA SER A 149 -13.87 15.52 11.41
C SER A 149 -12.49 15.04 10.93
N LEU A 150 -11.96 13.95 11.51
CA LEU A 150 -10.71 13.33 11.06
C LEU A 150 -10.80 12.78 9.64
N PHE A 151 -12.00 12.47 9.15
CA PHE A 151 -12.25 11.92 7.81
C PHE A 151 -12.83 12.94 6.83
N THR A 152 -12.85 14.23 7.20
CA THR A 152 -13.40 15.30 6.36
C THR A 152 -12.51 16.53 6.35
N MET A 153 -11.19 16.36 6.53
CA MET A 153 -10.23 17.47 6.50
C MET A 153 -10.04 18.02 5.08
N GLY A 154 -10.09 17.16 4.06
CA GLY A 154 -9.95 17.53 2.65
C GLY A 154 -11.13 17.08 1.79
N LYS A 155 -11.30 17.75 0.64
CA LYS A 155 -12.12 17.25 -0.48
C LYS A 155 -11.20 16.50 -1.43
N PRO A 156 -11.60 15.33 -1.97
CA PRO A 156 -10.70 14.51 -2.79
C PRO A 156 -10.53 15.12 -4.19
N PHE A 157 -9.72 16.16 -4.33
CA PHE A 157 -9.51 16.84 -5.61
C PHE A 157 -8.39 16.18 -6.39
N PHE A 158 -7.21 16.00 -5.78
CA PHE A 158 -6.05 15.44 -6.47
C PHE A 158 -6.25 13.96 -6.81
N THR A 159 -7.02 13.22 -6.01
CA THR A 159 -7.40 11.85 -6.35
C THR A 159 -8.05 11.79 -7.73
N TYR A 160 -9.02 12.66 -8.03
CA TYR A 160 -9.66 12.70 -9.35
C TYR A 160 -8.72 13.21 -10.44
N VAL A 161 -7.85 14.17 -10.14
CA VAL A 161 -6.84 14.66 -11.08
C VAL A 161 -5.91 13.53 -11.51
N PHE A 162 -5.40 12.73 -10.57
CA PHE A 162 -4.55 11.59 -10.90
C PHE A 162 -5.27 10.50 -11.68
N ILE A 163 -6.53 10.18 -11.33
CA ILE A 163 -7.34 9.25 -12.11
C ILE A 163 -7.51 9.76 -13.55
N ALA A 164 -7.90 11.02 -13.73
CA ALA A 164 -8.07 11.61 -15.05
C ALA A 164 -6.76 11.59 -15.87
N LEU A 165 -5.63 11.90 -15.22
CA LEU A 165 -4.32 11.88 -15.84
C LEU A 165 -3.90 10.47 -16.28
N GLN A 166 -4.12 9.46 -15.44
CA GLN A 166 -3.83 8.06 -15.75
C GLN A 166 -4.66 7.56 -16.95
N LEU A 167 -5.96 7.88 -16.96
CA LEU A 167 -6.84 7.54 -18.07
C LEU A 167 -6.37 8.23 -19.36
N ALA A 168 -6.07 9.54 -19.31
CA ALA A 168 -5.62 10.30 -20.47
C ALA A 168 -4.32 9.75 -21.06
N VAL A 169 -3.31 9.51 -20.22
CA VAL A 169 -2.02 8.92 -20.65
C VAL A 169 -2.23 7.54 -21.26
N PHE A 170 -3.05 6.69 -20.63
CA PHE A 170 -3.35 5.36 -21.15
C PHE A 170 -3.98 5.40 -22.55
N PHE A 171 -5.00 6.25 -22.77
CA PHE A 171 -5.62 6.38 -24.09
C PHE A 171 -4.65 6.91 -25.16
N ILE A 172 -3.79 7.86 -24.79
CA ILE A 172 -2.76 8.38 -25.69
C ILE A 172 -1.80 7.25 -26.11
N MET A 173 -1.36 6.42 -25.15
CA MET A 173 -0.45 5.30 -25.44
C MET A 173 -1.11 4.21 -26.30
N GLU A 174 -2.38 3.89 -26.06
CA GLU A 174 -3.16 2.96 -26.90
C GLU A 174 -3.22 3.45 -28.36
N MET A 175 -3.40 4.75 -28.58
CA MET A 175 -3.38 5.33 -29.93
C MET A 175 -1.99 5.38 -30.58
N ALA A 176 -0.91 5.33 -29.79
CA ALA A 176 0.46 5.57 -30.23
C ALA A 176 1.33 4.30 -30.30
N GLY A 177 0.73 3.11 -30.28
CA GLY A 177 1.47 1.83 -30.38
C GLY A 177 1.09 0.78 -29.34
N GLY A 178 0.13 1.08 -28.45
CA GLY A 178 -0.39 0.15 -27.45
C GLY A 178 0.33 0.25 -26.10
N SER A 179 -0.39 0.04 -25.01
CA SER A 179 0.16 0.14 -23.64
C SER A 179 0.97 -1.08 -23.18
N GLN A 180 1.01 -2.15 -23.98
CA GLN A 180 1.77 -3.38 -23.68
C GLN A 180 3.08 -3.46 -24.48
N ASN A 181 3.33 -2.54 -25.40
CA ASN A 181 4.56 -2.48 -26.17
C ASN A 181 5.69 -1.87 -25.32
N THR A 182 6.80 -2.58 -25.17
CA THR A 182 7.97 -2.20 -24.35
C THR A 182 8.60 -0.88 -24.82
N GLU A 183 8.81 -0.72 -26.13
CA GLU A 183 9.38 0.51 -26.70
C GLU A 183 8.47 1.72 -26.40
N ASN A 184 7.16 1.53 -26.56
CA ASN A 184 6.19 2.57 -26.26
C ASN A 184 6.16 2.93 -24.76
N LEU A 185 6.28 1.94 -23.87
CA LEU A 185 6.41 2.18 -22.43
C LEU A 185 7.66 3.00 -22.10
N ILE A 186 8.81 2.64 -22.66
CA ILE A 186 10.07 3.37 -22.47
C ILE A 186 9.95 4.80 -23.01
N ARG A 187 9.41 4.97 -24.22
CA ARG A 187 9.20 6.27 -24.86
C ARG A 187 8.34 7.22 -24.03
N TYR A 188 7.28 6.72 -23.41
CA TYR A 188 6.36 7.53 -22.61
C TYR A 188 6.85 7.80 -21.17
N GLY A 189 7.98 7.23 -20.77
CA GLY A 189 8.62 7.54 -19.47
C GLY A 189 8.47 6.45 -18.41
N ALA A 190 8.26 5.18 -18.79
CA ALA A 190 8.35 4.09 -17.83
C ALA A 190 9.73 4.05 -17.16
N LYS A 191 9.81 3.49 -15.94
CA LYS A 191 11.08 3.35 -15.24
C LYS A 191 11.95 2.38 -16.02
N TYR A 192 13.08 2.87 -16.48
CA TYR A 192 14.08 2.11 -17.21
C TYR A 192 15.46 2.52 -16.73
N ASN A 193 16.21 1.58 -16.13
CA ASN A 193 17.45 1.88 -15.39
C ASN A 193 18.53 2.52 -16.27
N PRO A 194 18.84 2.00 -17.49
CA PRO A 194 19.89 2.58 -18.33
C PRO A 194 19.67 4.07 -18.63
N LEU A 195 18.46 4.45 -19.06
CA LEU A 195 18.15 5.86 -19.33
C LEU A 195 18.16 6.74 -18.08
N ILE A 196 17.84 6.19 -16.90
CA ILE A 196 18.02 6.91 -15.62
C ILE A 196 19.51 7.20 -15.38
N LEU A 197 20.39 6.22 -15.62
CA LEU A 197 21.84 6.35 -15.47
C LEU A 197 22.44 7.36 -16.47
N GLU A 198 21.84 7.48 -17.66
CA GLU A 198 22.19 8.48 -18.68
C GLU A 198 21.66 9.90 -18.39
N GLY A 199 20.84 10.05 -17.34
CA GLY A 199 20.40 11.35 -16.84
C GLY A 199 18.92 11.66 -17.02
N GLU A 200 18.09 10.71 -17.47
CA GLU A 200 16.63 10.88 -17.58
C GLU A 200 15.92 10.78 -16.22
N TRP A 201 16.29 11.66 -15.28
CA TRP A 201 15.84 11.67 -13.88
C TRP A 201 14.31 11.79 -13.72
N TRP A 202 13.59 12.30 -14.71
CA TRP A 202 12.12 12.38 -14.68
C TRP A 202 11.45 11.01 -14.67
N ARG A 203 12.18 9.93 -15.04
CA ARG A 203 11.72 8.54 -14.92
C ARG A 203 11.54 8.06 -13.49
N PHE A 204 11.96 8.82 -12.48
CA PHE A 204 11.57 8.57 -11.09
C PHE A 204 10.12 8.98 -10.75
N PHE A 205 9.47 9.78 -11.61
CA PHE A 205 8.16 10.38 -11.32
C PHE A 205 7.08 10.00 -12.35
N THR A 206 7.45 9.98 -13.62
CA THR A 206 6.56 9.69 -14.75
C THR A 206 5.89 8.30 -14.73
N PRO A 207 6.49 7.22 -14.18
CA PRO A 207 5.85 5.89 -14.17
C PRO A 207 4.51 5.84 -13.44
N VAL A 208 4.26 6.77 -12.51
CA VAL A 208 3.04 6.83 -11.69
C VAL A 208 1.77 7.03 -12.53
N VAL A 209 1.88 7.52 -13.76
CA VAL A 209 0.72 7.75 -14.65
C VAL A 209 0.63 6.78 -15.83
N ILE A 210 1.65 5.94 -16.02
CA ILE A 210 1.76 4.99 -17.13
C ILE A 210 1.26 3.63 -16.67
N HIS A 211 0.51 2.90 -17.48
CA HIS A 211 -0.05 1.59 -17.10
C HIS A 211 0.11 0.57 -18.22
N ILE A 212 0.50 -0.65 -17.84
CA ILE A 212 0.68 -1.78 -18.76
C ILE A 212 -0.64 -2.53 -18.92
N GLY A 213 -1.38 -2.26 -20.00
CA GLY A 213 -2.65 -2.90 -20.28
C GLY A 213 -3.83 -2.43 -19.43
N PHE A 214 -5.03 -2.73 -19.92
CA PHE A 214 -6.28 -2.23 -19.34
C PHE A 214 -6.57 -2.73 -17.92
N LEU A 215 -6.33 -4.02 -17.64
CA LEU A 215 -6.61 -4.59 -16.32
C LEU A 215 -5.75 -3.93 -15.24
N HIS A 216 -4.49 -3.63 -15.55
CA HIS A 216 -3.58 -2.97 -14.61
C HIS A 216 -4.03 -1.53 -14.32
N LEU A 217 -4.47 -0.78 -15.35
CA LEU A 217 -5.07 0.54 -15.17
C LEU A 217 -6.34 0.48 -14.31
N LEU A 218 -7.24 -0.46 -14.59
CA LEU A 218 -8.51 -0.59 -13.89
C LEU A 218 -8.29 -0.84 -12.39
N MET A 219 -7.41 -1.78 -12.04
CA MET A 219 -7.13 -2.13 -10.65
C MET A 219 -6.46 -0.98 -9.89
N ASN A 220 -5.49 -0.28 -10.52
CA ASN A 220 -4.86 0.88 -9.89
C ASN A 220 -5.83 2.07 -9.75
N THR A 221 -6.65 2.34 -10.76
CA THR A 221 -7.65 3.41 -10.72
C THR A 221 -8.68 3.15 -9.61
N PHE A 222 -9.15 1.90 -9.51
CA PHE A 222 -10.05 1.48 -8.45
C PHE A 222 -9.40 1.63 -7.07
N ALA A 223 -8.18 1.14 -6.90
CA ALA A 223 -7.45 1.27 -5.63
C ALA A 223 -7.21 2.75 -5.27
N LEU A 224 -6.78 3.57 -6.22
CA LEU A 224 -6.57 5.00 -6.04
C LEU A 224 -7.86 5.72 -5.66
N TYR A 225 -9.00 5.37 -6.27
CA TYR A 225 -10.28 5.94 -5.90
C TYR A 225 -10.57 5.71 -4.41
N PHE A 226 -10.49 4.48 -3.91
CA PHE A 226 -10.80 4.23 -2.48
C PHE A 226 -9.72 4.74 -1.54
N LEU A 227 -8.45 4.40 -1.78
CA LEU A 227 -7.35 4.74 -0.90
C LEU A 227 -6.95 6.21 -0.99
N GLY A 228 -6.84 6.74 -2.20
CA GLY A 228 -6.52 8.15 -2.43
C GLY A 228 -7.55 9.05 -1.79
N MET A 229 -8.85 8.77 -1.98
CA MET A 229 -9.90 9.52 -1.30
C MET A 229 -9.80 9.45 0.23
N ALA A 230 -9.51 8.27 0.78
CA ALA A 230 -9.37 8.11 2.23
C ALA A 230 -8.20 8.94 2.78
N VAL A 231 -7.03 8.86 2.15
CA VAL A 231 -5.85 9.63 2.56
C VAL A 231 -6.06 11.12 2.35
N GLU A 232 -6.62 11.55 1.22
CA GLU A 232 -6.88 12.96 0.93
C GLU A 232 -7.90 13.58 1.90
N ARG A 233 -8.91 12.81 2.30
CA ARG A 233 -9.87 13.23 3.32
C ARG A 233 -9.28 13.31 4.72
N ILE A 234 -8.32 12.45 5.05
CA ILE A 234 -7.68 12.41 6.39
C ILE A 234 -6.57 13.47 6.52
N PHE A 235 -5.69 13.56 5.53
CA PHE A 235 -4.52 14.43 5.55
C PHE A 235 -4.77 15.81 4.90
N GLY A 236 -5.82 15.94 4.08
CA GLY A 236 -6.07 17.14 3.29
C GLY A 236 -5.29 17.15 1.96
N SER A 237 -5.79 17.92 0.98
CA SER A 237 -5.34 17.88 -0.41
C SER A 237 -3.84 18.17 -0.61
N ALA A 238 -3.29 19.21 0.02
CA ALA A 238 -1.87 19.55 -0.15
C ALA A 238 -0.92 18.48 0.43
N ARG A 239 -1.28 17.88 1.57
CA ARG A 239 -0.49 16.81 2.20
C ARG A 239 -0.60 15.52 1.42
N PHE A 240 -1.80 15.19 0.93
CA PHE A 240 -2.00 14.04 0.05
C PHE A 240 -1.19 14.16 -1.23
N LEU A 241 -1.18 15.33 -1.88
CA LEU A 241 -0.36 15.57 -3.07
C LEU A 241 1.12 15.24 -2.80
N PHE A 242 1.67 15.75 -1.70
CA PHE A 242 3.04 15.45 -1.29
C PHE A 242 3.25 13.96 -1.01
N ILE A 243 2.39 13.34 -0.20
CA ILE A 243 2.46 11.90 0.14
C ILE A 243 2.44 11.05 -1.14
N TYR A 244 1.53 11.34 -2.06
CA TYR A 244 1.33 10.56 -3.27
C TYR A 244 2.54 10.63 -4.21
N ILE A 245 3.03 11.85 -4.49
CA ILE A 245 4.21 12.05 -5.34
C ILE A 245 5.46 11.47 -4.68
N PHE A 246 5.66 11.72 -3.39
CA PHE A 246 6.84 11.23 -2.66
C PHE A 246 6.85 9.70 -2.55
N ALA A 247 5.69 9.07 -2.35
CA ALA A 247 5.58 7.62 -2.36
C ALA A 247 5.79 7.01 -3.75
N GLY A 248 5.27 7.65 -4.80
CA GLY A 248 5.57 7.25 -6.19
C GLY A 248 7.07 7.33 -6.50
N PHE A 249 7.72 8.42 -6.09
CA PHE A 249 9.16 8.60 -6.21
C PHE A 249 9.95 7.53 -5.45
N THR A 250 9.68 7.33 -4.17
CA THR A 250 10.39 6.35 -3.33
C THR A 250 10.13 4.91 -3.74
N GLY A 251 8.94 4.59 -4.25
CA GLY A 251 8.67 3.31 -4.91
C GLY A 251 9.56 3.13 -6.13
N THR A 252 9.57 4.10 -7.04
CA THR A 252 10.42 4.03 -8.24
C THR A 252 11.92 4.00 -7.89
N LEU A 253 12.34 4.71 -6.84
CA LEU A 253 13.72 4.68 -6.33
C LEU A 253 14.10 3.30 -5.78
N ALA A 254 13.24 2.68 -4.97
CA ALA A 254 13.48 1.32 -4.49
C ALA A 254 13.51 0.31 -5.64
N SER A 255 12.60 0.45 -6.61
CA SER A 255 12.62 -0.33 -7.85
C SER A 255 13.93 -0.15 -8.62
N PHE A 256 14.41 1.08 -8.81
CA PHE A 256 15.68 1.39 -9.44
C PHE A 256 16.87 0.72 -8.74
N VAL A 257 16.87 0.74 -7.41
CA VAL A 257 17.97 0.20 -6.59
C VAL A 257 17.97 -1.32 -6.50
N PHE A 258 16.81 -1.97 -6.49
CA PHE A 258 16.72 -3.41 -6.17
C PHE A 258 16.21 -4.27 -7.32
N THR A 259 15.76 -3.68 -8.42
CA THR A 259 15.21 -4.42 -9.56
C THR A 259 15.62 -3.81 -10.90
N ASN A 260 15.70 -4.66 -11.91
CA ASN A 260 15.99 -4.26 -13.28
C ASN A 260 14.77 -4.18 -14.18
N SER A 261 13.65 -4.76 -13.75
CA SER A 261 12.44 -4.82 -14.55
C SER A 261 11.99 -3.42 -14.96
N LEU A 262 11.60 -3.30 -16.23
CA LEU A 262 10.78 -2.20 -16.70
C LEU A 262 9.55 -2.11 -15.80
N SER A 263 9.30 -0.92 -15.25
CA SER A 263 8.21 -0.72 -14.28
C SER A 263 7.40 0.51 -14.65
N ALA A 264 6.09 0.35 -14.64
CA ALA A 264 5.12 1.41 -14.87
C ALA A 264 3.86 1.12 -14.07
N GLY A 265 3.28 2.15 -13.46
CA GLY A 265 2.05 2.03 -12.70
C GLY A 265 1.99 2.96 -11.51
N ALA A 266 0.76 3.32 -11.12
CA ALA A 266 0.49 4.06 -9.89
C ALA A 266 0.71 3.23 -8.61
N SER A 267 1.01 1.93 -8.72
CA SER A 267 0.99 0.99 -7.60
C SER A 267 1.95 1.39 -6.46
N GLY A 268 3.14 1.92 -6.76
CA GLY A 268 4.05 2.45 -5.74
C GLY A 268 3.42 3.59 -4.92
N ALA A 269 2.75 4.54 -5.58
CA ALA A 269 2.05 5.65 -4.92
C ALA A 269 0.80 5.18 -4.14
N ILE A 270 0.11 4.14 -4.62
CA ILE A 270 -1.03 3.51 -3.94
C ILE A 270 -0.57 2.75 -2.68
N PHE A 271 0.56 2.03 -2.75
CA PHE A 271 1.23 1.50 -1.56
C PHE A 271 1.66 2.61 -0.61
N GLY A 272 2.03 3.77 -1.13
CA GLY A 272 2.16 5.01 -0.37
C GLY A 272 0.93 5.39 0.44
N CYS A 273 -0.25 5.29 -0.17
CA CYS A 273 -1.50 5.55 0.51
C CYS A 273 -1.74 4.54 1.66
N PHE A 274 -1.43 3.26 1.45
CA PHE A 274 -1.43 2.27 2.54
C PHE A 274 -0.47 2.68 3.66
N GLY A 275 0.75 3.10 3.35
CA GLY A 275 1.75 3.55 4.32
C GLY A 275 1.29 4.75 5.14
N ALA A 276 0.64 5.72 4.49
CA ALA A 276 0.06 6.88 5.16
C ALA A 276 -1.10 6.49 6.10
N LEU A 277 -1.94 5.52 5.72
CA LEU A 277 -3.00 5.01 6.57
C LEU A 277 -2.46 4.19 7.76
N LEU A 278 -1.36 3.45 7.58
CA LEU A 278 -0.66 2.79 8.69
C LEU A 278 -0.11 3.83 9.67
N TYR A 279 0.49 4.92 9.17
CA TYR A 279 0.92 6.03 10.01
C TYR A 279 -0.25 6.64 10.79
N PHE A 280 -1.40 6.88 10.15
CA PHE A 280 -2.63 7.28 10.85
C PHE A 280 -3.03 6.26 11.93
N GLY A 281 -2.88 4.96 11.68
CA GLY A 281 -3.12 3.90 12.65
C GLY A 281 -2.22 3.97 13.89
N THR A 282 -1.00 4.50 13.78
CA THR A 282 -0.14 4.75 14.96
C THR A 282 -0.63 5.92 15.81
N ALA A 283 -1.22 6.94 15.19
CA ALA A 283 -1.75 8.11 15.88
C ALA A 283 -3.14 7.85 16.49
N TYR A 284 -3.99 7.08 15.80
CA TYR A 284 -5.37 6.78 16.19
C TYR A 284 -5.70 5.28 16.11
N PRO A 285 -5.03 4.41 16.90
CA PRO A 285 -5.12 2.95 16.75
C PRO A 285 -6.53 2.40 16.92
N ARG A 286 -7.28 2.92 17.90
CA ARG A 286 -8.66 2.47 18.14
C ARG A 286 -9.60 2.78 16.98
N ILE A 287 -9.50 4.00 16.43
CA ILE A 287 -10.33 4.42 15.30
C ILE A 287 -9.93 3.63 14.06
N PHE A 288 -8.63 3.47 13.81
CA PHE A 288 -8.10 2.71 12.68
C PHE A 288 -8.61 1.27 12.65
N PHE A 289 -8.41 0.49 13.72
CA PHE A 289 -8.87 -0.91 13.77
C PHE A 289 -10.39 -1.05 13.76
N ARG A 290 -11.13 -0.07 14.27
CA ARG A 290 -12.60 -0.06 14.21
C ARG A 290 -13.15 0.22 12.81
N THR A 291 -12.40 0.93 11.96
CA THR A 291 -12.91 1.44 10.66
C THR A 291 -12.33 0.74 9.45
N MET A 292 -11.01 0.55 9.38
CA MET A 292 -10.32 0.13 8.14
C MET A 292 -9.10 -0.78 8.36
N GLY A 293 -8.57 -0.86 9.58
CA GLY A 293 -7.22 -1.37 9.83
C GLY A 293 -7.01 -2.83 9.47
N THR A 294 -7.94 -3.71 9.83
CA THR A 294 -7.85 -5.13 9.48
C THR A 294 -7.87 -5.34 7.96
N ASN A 295 -8.77 -4.64 7.26
CA ASN A 295 -8.88 -4.76 5.80
C ASN A 295 -7.60 -4.27 5.12
N ILE A 296 -7.03 -3.15 5.57
CA ILE A 296 -5.77 -2.62 5.07
C ILE A 296 -4.63 -3.63 5.23
N LEU A 297 -4.47 -4.21 6.43
CA LEU A 297 -3.40 -5.18 6.69
C LEU A 297 -3.53 -6.44 5.84
N VAL A 298 -4.76 -6.94 5.68
CA VAL A 298 -5.04 -8.11 4.83
C VAL A 298 -4.71 -7.81 3.37
N VAL A 299 -5.14 -6.66 2.84
CA VAL A 299 -4.89 -6.29 1.44
C VAL A 299 -3.40 -6.10 1.17
N ILE A 300 -2.67 -5.45 2.09
CA ILE A 300 -1.20 -5.34 1.99
C ILE A 300 -0.56 -6.74 1.95
N GLY A 301 -0.95 -7.62 2.87
CA GLY A 301 -0.43 -8.98 2.96
C GLY A 301 -0.67 -9.79 1.68
N ILE A 302 -1.88 -9.72 1.12
CA ILE A 302 -2.23 -10.40 -0.14
C ILE A 302 -1.43 -9.83 -1.31
N ASN A 303 -1.36 -8.52 -1.48
CA ASN A 303 -0.65 -7.93 -2.63
C ASN A 303 0.85 -8.23 -2.59
N LEU A 304 1.49 -8.15 -1.42
CA LEU A 304 2.91 -8.52 -1.30
C LEU A 304 3.12 -10.01 -1.54
N ALA A 305 2.27 -10.89 -1.00
CA ALA A 305 2.36 -12.33 -1.24
C ALA A 305 2.20 -12.67 -2.73
N LEU A 306 1.24 -12.05 -3.42
CA LEU A 306 1.06 -12.20 -4.86
C LEU A 306 2.26 -11.67 -5.63
N GLY A 307 2.81 -10.52 -5.24
CA GLY A 307 3.99 -9.96 -5.90
C GLY A 307 5.24 -10.83 -5.78
N PHE A 308 5.41 -11.58 -4.67
CA PHE A 308 6.53 -12.54 -4.54
C PHE A 308 6.32 -13.84 -5.31
N THR A 309 5.10 -14.12 -5.77
CA THR A 309 4.75 -15.38 -6.45
C THR A 309 4.52 -15.22 -7.95
N LEU A 310 4.11 -14.02 -8.40
CA LEU A 310 3.83 -13.75 -9.80
C LEU A 310 4.98 -12.94 -10.45
N PRO A 311 5.59 -13.44 -11.54
CA PRO A 311 6.61 -12.71 -12.27
C PRO A 311 6.02 -11.45 -12.93
N GLY A 312 6.81 -10.37 -12.99
CA GLY A 312 6.39 -9.08 -13.54
C GLY A 312 5.80 -8.10 -12.52
N ILE A 313 5.70 -8.47 -11.24
CA ILE A 313 5.28 -7.55 -10.16
C ILE A 313 6.49 -6.95 -9.45
N ASP A 314 6.52 -5.62 -9.39
CA ASP A 314 7.60 -4.86 -8.75
C ASP A 314 7.41 -4.70 -7.24
N ASN A 315 7.81 -5.73 -6.49
CA ASN A 315 7.76 -5.72 -5.03
C ASN A 315 8.66 -4.68 -4.38
N ALA A 316 9.82 -4.40 -4.96
CA ALA A 316 10.71 -3.36 -4.45
C ALA A 316 10.01 -2.01 -4.52
N GLY A 317 9.32 -1.73 -5.63
CA GLY A 317 8.47 -0.57 -5.80
C GLY A 317 7.33 -0.50 -4.80
N HIS A 318 6.65 -1.62 -4.52
CA HIS A 318 5.55 -1.65 -3.55
C HIS A 318 6.04 -1.40 -2.12
N ILE A 319 7.13 -2.04 -1.71
CA ILE A 319 7.72 -1.87 -0.36
C ILE A 319 8.29 -0.46 -0.21
N GLY A 320 9.00 0.04 -1.22
CA GLY A 320 9.54 1.41 -1.25
C GLY A 320 8.43 2.45 -1.16
N GLY A 321 7.34 2.26 -1.92
CA GLY A 321 6.15 3.11 -1.86
C GLY A 321 5.49 3.09 -0.48
N LEU A 322 5.30 1.91 0.12
CA LEU A 322 4.73 1.74 1.47
C LEU A 322 5.55 2.49 2.53
N ALA A 323 6.86 2.29 2.52
CA ALA A 323 7.78 2.96 3.44
C ALA A 323 7.81 4.47 3.21
N GLY A 324 7.89 4.91 1.96
CA GLY A 324 7.89 6.32 1.58
C GLY A 324 6.57 7.03 1.89
N GLY A 325 5.44 6.35 1.77
CA GLY A 325 4.13 6.85 2.19
C GLY A 325 4.03 7.05 3.70
N ALA A 326 4.50 6.08 4.49
CA ALA A 326 4.56 6.22 5.95
C ALA A 326 5.52 7.35 6.37
N LEU A 327 6.68 7.45 5.71
CA LEU A 327 7.69 8.48 5.97
C LEU A 327 7.17 9.88 5.62
N SER A 328 6.61 10.07 4.43
CA SER A 328 6.04 11.35 4.00
C SER A 328 4.85 11.76 4.88
N ALA A 329 4.01 10.82 5.29
CA ALA A 329 2.95 11.07 6.28
C ALA A 329 3.51 11.51 7.64
N ALA A 330 4.64 10.95 8.07
CA ALA A 330 5.33 11.38 9.28
C ALA A 330 5.95 12.78 9.17
N VAL A 331 6.46 13.15 7.99
CA VAL A 331 6.96 14.51 7.69
C VAL A 331 5.84 15.55 7.80
N VAL A 332 4.74 15.34 7.06
CA VAL A 332 3.66 16.35 6.96
C VAL A 332 2.71 16.35 8.15
N HIS A 333 2.64 15.22 8.86
CA HIS A 333 1.76 14.94 9.98
C HIS A 333 0.26 15.20 9.71
N LEU A 334 -0.60 14.90 10.69
CA LEU A 334 -2.04 15.09 10.55
C LEU A 334 -2.43 16.58 10.69
N PRO A 335 -3.48 17.03 9.98
CA PRO A 335 -3.97 18.41 10.10
C PRO A 335 -4.28 18.76 11.55
N ARG A 336 -3.88 19.97 11.98
CA ARG A 336 -4.12 20.54 13.31
C ARG A 336 -3.45 19.81 14.48
N ALA A 337 -2.67 18.76 14.23
CA ALA A 337 -1.71 18.21 15.17
C ALA A 337 -0.30 18.66 14.73
N LYS A 338 0.57 19.02 15.67
CA LYS A 338 2.00 19.21 15.40
C LYS A 338 2.79 18.33 16.36
N ARG A 339 3.71 17.54 15.82
CA ARG A 339 4.62 16.69 16.60
C ARG A 339 6.03 16.87 16.08
N TRP A 340 6.61 18.02 16.41
CA TRP A 340 7.88 18.50 15.88
C TRP A 340 9.01 17.49 15.96
N GLY A 341 9.11 16.72 17.07
CA GLY A 341 10.14 15.67 17.20
C GLY A 341 10.01 14.56 16.16
N ILE A 342 8.79 14.06 15.89
CA ILE A 342 8.54 13.03 14.87
C ILE A 342 8.78 13.60 13.48
N GLN A 343 8.30 14.82 13.22
CA GLN A 343 8.44 15.47 11.92
C GLN A 343 9.92 15.73 11.60
N LEU A 344 10.68 16.26 12.56
CA LEU A 344 12.12 16.51 12.40
C LEU A 344 12.89 15.20 12.19
N GLY A 345 12.61 14.17 12.98
CA GLY A 345 13.22 12.85 12.80
C GLY A 345 12.92 12.25 11.42
N ALA A 346 11.67 12.37 10.93
CA ALA A 346 11.27 11.91 9.61
C ALA A 346 11.96 12.69 8.49
N VAL A 347 12.11 14.01 8.63
CA VAL A 347 12.84 14.86 7.66
C VAL A 347 14.31 14.46 7.61
N ILE A 348 14.97 14.29 8.75
CA ILE A 348 16.37 13.86 8.82
C ILE A 348 16.53 12.49 8.17
N LEU A 349 15.64 11.55 8.48
CA LEU A 349 15.66 10.21 7.89
C LEU A 349 15.49 10.28 6.36
N ALA A 350 14.58 11.11 5.84
CA ALA A 350 14.40 11.29 4.41
C ALA A 350 15.65 11.89 3.74
N ILE A 351 16.23 12.94 4.34
CA ILE A 351 17.45 13.60 3.84
C ILE A 351 18.66 12.67 3.88
N ALA A 352 18.73 11.71 4.79
CA ALA A 352 19.79 10.72 4.83
C ALA A 352 19.54 9.55 3.85
N ALA A 353 18.33 8.98 3.87
CA ALA A 353 18.02 7.75 3.14
C ALA A 353 17.93 7.99 1.62
N ILE A 354 17.34 9.09 1.17
CA ILE A 354 17.12 9.35 -0.26
C ILE A 354 18.47 9.50 -1.00
N PRO A 355 19.42 10.36 -0.56
CA PRO A 355 20.71 10.46 -1.23
C PRO A 355 21.54 9.18 -1.11
N ALA A 356 21.46 8.47 0.03
CA ALA A 356 22.16 7.20 0.20
C ALA A 356 21.68 6.13 -0.80
N LEU A 357 20.35 6.00 -0.98
CA LEU A 357 19.77 5.08 -1.95
C LEU A 357 20.07 5.49 -3.39
N LEU A 358 20.02 6.78 -3.70
CA LEU A 358 20.41 7.28 -5.03
C LEU A 358 21.88 6.97 -5.30
N TRP A 359 22.78 7.35 -4.40
CA TRP A 359 24.21 7.05 -4.53
C TRP A 359 24.46 5.55 -4.71
N TYR A 360 23.81 4.72 -3.90
CA TYR A 360 23.91 3.27 -4.01
C TYR A 360 23.38 2.77 -5.36
N GLY A 361 22.23 3.26 -5.83
CA GLY A 361 21.65 2.86 -7.11
C GLY A 361 22.48 3.32 -8.33
N TYR A 362 23.13 4.49 -8.28
CA TYR A 362 24.02 4.91 -9.36
C TYR A 362 25.35 4.12 -9.39
N GLN A 363 25.82 3.62 -8.25
CA GLN A 363 27.09 2.90 -8.15
C GLN A 363 26.97 1.37 -8.25
N HIS A 364 25.87 0.83 -7.74
CA HIS A 364 25.62 -0.60 -7.54
C HIS A 364 24.21 -1.00 -7.96
N GLY A 365 23.43 -0.07 -8.55
CA GLY A 365 22.11 -0.39 -9.04
C GLY A 365 22.22 -1.59 -9.97
N PRO A 366 21.25 -2.51 -9.91
CA PRO A 366 21.28 -3.65 -10.77
C PRO A 366 21.27 -3.09 -12.21
N ILE A 367 22.27 -3.50 -12.96
CA ILE A 367 22.36 -3.34 -14.40
C ILE A 367 22.03 -4.74 -14.89
N LEU A 368 20.81 -4.96 -15.40
CA LEU A 368 20.65 -6.03 -16.38
C LEU A 368 21.12 -5.39 -17.67
N PHE A 369 22.14 -5.98 -18.25
CA PHE A 369 22.43 -5.74 -19.64
C PHE A 369 21.27 -6.41 -20.39
N ASP A 370 20.27 -5.64 -20.80
CA ASP A 370 19.22 -6.14 -21.69
C ASP A 370 19.82 -6.14 -23.10
N PRO A 371 20.13 -7.33 -23.67
CA PRO A 371 20.81 -7.40 -24.96
C PRO A 371 20.01 -6.72 -26.05
N SER A 372 18.69 -6.61 -25.92
CA SER A 372 17.83 -6.00 -26.93
C SER A 372 18.20 -4.54 -27.23
N ILE A 373 18.69 -3.77 -26.25
CA ILE A 373 19.12 -2.38 -26.47
C ILE A 373 20.45 -2.34 -27.20
N SER A 374 21.43 -3.09 -26.72
CA SER A 374 22.75 -3.18 -27.35
C SER A 374 22.64 -3.77 -28.77
N ASN A 375 21.70 -4.68 -28.99
CA ASN A 375 21.38 -5.23 -30.30
C ASN A 375 20.76 -4.16 -31.21
N ALA A 376 19.84 -3.34 -30.71
CA ALA A 376 19.24 -2.26 -31.49
C ALA A 376 20.28 -1.20 -31.89
N GLU A 377 21.15 -0.80 -30.96
CA GLU A 377 22.25 0.15 -31.22
C GLU A 377 23.27 -0.43 -32.21
N ALA A 378 23.70 -1.68 -32.01
CA ALA A 378 24.61 -2.34 -32.93
C ALA A 378 23.99 -2.51 -34.34
N GLN A 379 22.69 -2.75 -34.44
CA GLN A 379 21.98 -2.84 -35.72
C GLN A 379 21.92 -1.49 -36.44
N GLU A 380 21.71 -0.39 -35.72
CA GLU A 380 21.77 0.97 -36.29
C GLU A 380 23.18 1.30 -36.79
N MET A 381 24.21 1.03 -35.99
CA MET A 381 25.61 1.19 -36.39
C MET A 381 25.97 0.38 -37.64
N LEU A 382 25.50 -0.87 -37.73
CA LEU A 382 25.70 -1.72 -38.91
C LEU A 382 25.02 -1.17 -40.17
N ASN A 383 23.88 -0.48 -40.01
CA ASN A 383 23.17 0.19 -41.11
C ASN A 383 23.90 1.45 -41.56
N ASP A 384 24.49 2.19 -40.63
CA ASP A 384 25.29 3.39 -40.89
C ASP A 384 26.71 3.09 -41.40
N GLY A 385 27.11 1.81 -41.36
CA GLY A 385 28.41 1.34 -41.81
C GLY A 385 29.51 1.38 -40.75
N ASP A 386 29.18 1.70 -39.49
CA ASP A 386 30.10 1.66 -38.35
C ASP A 386 30.25 0.23 -37.81
N ILE A 387 31.08 -0.56 -38.48
CA ILE A 387 31.34 -1.96 -38.13
C ILE A 387 32.14 -2.07 -36.83
N GLU A 388 33.08 -1.16 -36.58
CA GLU A 388 33.91 -1.18 -35.37
C GLU A 388 33.10 -0.85 -34.12
N GLY A 389 32.21 0.15 -34.19
CA GLY A 389 31.28 0.49 -33.12
C GLY A 389 30.34 -0.67 -32.77
N ALA A 390 29.70 -1.27 -33.79
CA ALA A 390 28.82 -2.43 -33.60
C ALA A 390 29.57 -3.62 -32.99
N SER A 391 30.80 -3.88 -33.44
CA SER A 391 31.65 -4.95 -32.90
C SER A 391 31.97 -4.73 -31.43
N ALA A 392 32.29 -3.51 -31.01
CA ALA A 392 32.66 -3.20 -29.63
C ALA A 392 31.49 -3.45 -28.66
N ILE A 393 30.28 -3.04 -29.05
CA ILE A 393 29.06 -3.27 -28.27
C ILE A 393 28.77 -4.77 -28.16
N LEU A 394 28.79 -5.49 -29.28
CA LEU A 394 28.42 -6.91 -29.32
C LEU A 394 29.42 -7.81 -28.58
N VAL A 395 30.71 -7.50 -28.62
CA VAL A 395 31.73 -8.21 -27.83
C VAL A 395 31.46 -8.07 -26.34
N ASP A 396 31.15 -6.88 -25.86
CA ASP A 396 30.85 -6.63 -24.44
C ASP A 396 29.63 -7.43 -23.98
N VAL A 397 28.58 -7.52 -24.82
CA VAL A 397 27.38 -8.33 -24.53
C VAL A 397 27.71 -9.83 -24.41
N ILE A 398 28.53 -10.33 -25.34
CA ILE A 398 28.92 -11.75 -25.42
C ILE A 398 29.85 -12.12 -24.25
N GLU A 399 30.84 -11.29 -23.93
CA GLU A 399 31.80 -11.53 -22.84
C GLU A 399 31.14 -11.57 -21.46
N LYS A 400 30.10 -10.74 -21.26
CA LYS A 400 29.30 -10.73 -20.02
C LYS A 400 28.38 -11.95 -19.87
N ARG A 401 28.30 -12.82 -20.89
CA ARG A 401 27.38 -13.97 -20.97
C ARG A 401 25.90 -13.57 -20.89
N GLU A 402 25.59 -12.38 -21.39
CA GLU A 402 24.22 -11.85 -21.40
C GLU A 402 23.61 -11.92 -22.81
N ALA A 403 24.40 -12.27 -23.85
CA ALA A 403 23.97 -12.36 -25.24
C ALA A 403 22.78 -13.32 -25.50
N ASP A 404 21.86 -12.86 -26.35
CA ASP A 404 20.74 -13.64 -26.87
C ASP A 404 20.98 -14.09 -28.32
N ALA A 405 20.01 -14.81 -28.91
CA ALA A 405 20.11 -15.28 -30.29
C ALA A 405 20.36 -14.13 -31.28
N HIS A 406 19.77 -12.96 -31.04
CA HIS A 406 19.91 -11.81 -31.91
C HIS A 406 21.29 -11.14 -31.76
N SER A 407 21.87 -11.10 -30.55
CA SER A 407 23.24 -10.65 -30.32
C SER A 407 24.25 -11.47 -31.11
N TYR A 408 24.15 -12.80 -31.02
CA TYR A 408 25.02 -13.71 -31.76
C TYR A 408 24.84 -13.57 -33.28
N PHE A 409 23.60 -13.40 -33.73
CA PHE A 409 23.31 -13.12 -35.13
C PHE A 409 23.95 -11.82 -35.61
N LEU A 410 23.76 -10.70 -34.93
CA LEU A 410 24.35 -9.41 -35.31
C LEU A 410 25.88 -9.48 -35.32
N TYR A 411 26.48 -10.19 -34.36
CA TYR A 411 27.92 -10.37 -34.34
C TYR A 411 28.41 -11.25 -35.49
N SER A 412 27.63 -12.23 -35.94
CA SER A 412 27.92 -12.95 -37.18
C SER A 412 27.93 -12.04 -38.42
N ILE A 413 27.03 -11.04 -38.47
CA ILE A 413 27.01 -10.06 -39.58
C ILE A 413 28.27 -9.19 -39.56
N VAL A 414 28.75 -8.78 -38.37
CA VAL A 414 30.06 -8.11 -38.22
C VAL A 414 31.18 -8.96 -38.81
N LYS A 415 31.20 -10.27 -38.49
CA LYS A 415 32.21 -11.21 -39.02
C LYS A 415 32.11 -11.40 -40.53
N ILE A 416 30.91 -11.49 -41.09
CA ILE A 416 30.70 -11.56 -42.56
C ILE A 416 31.23 -10.30 -43.24
N LYS A 417 30.94 -9.10 -42.71
CA LYS A 417 31.42 -7.83 -43.28
C LYS A 417 32.95 -7.69 -43.23
N ASN A 418 33.59 -8.34 -42.26
CA ASN A 418 35.06 -8.42 -42.14
C ASN A 418 35.68 -9.61 -42.89
N GLU A 419 34.91 -10.32 -43.73
CA GLU A 419 35.35 -11.50 -44.49
C GLU A 419 35.82 -12.68 -43.61
N GLN A 420 35.39 -12.72 -42.34
CA GLN A 420 35.72 -13.76 -41.35
C GLN A 420 34.66 -14.87 -41.32
N TYR A 421 34.46 -15.57 -42.44
CA TYR A 421 33.32 -16.48 -42.63
C TYR A 421 33.26 -17.66 -41.65
N ASN A 422 34.40 -18.23 -41.23
CA ASN A 422 34.43 -19.33 -40.25
C ASN A 422 33.94 -18.89 -38.86
N GLU A 423 34.28 -17.66 -38.46
CA GLU A 423 33.80 -17.09 -37.19
C GLU A 423 32.31 -16.76 -37.29
N ALA A 424 31.86 -16.23 -38.43
CA ALA A 424 30.44 -15.95 -38.66
C ALA A 424 29.57 -17.20 -38.50
N GLU A 425 29.98 -18.33 -39.09
CA GLU A 425 29.28 -19.61 -38.96
C GLU A 425 29.21 -20.09 -37.51
N THR A 426 30.29 -19.91 -36.74
CA THR A 426 30.30 -20.23 -35.30
C THR A 426 29.21 -19.45 -34.57
N TYR A 427 29.13 -18.13 -34.78
CA TYR A 427 28.14 -17.29 -34.10
C TYR A 427 26.71 -17.49 -34.62
N LEU A 428 26.52 -17.85 -35.88
CA LEU A 428 25.21 -18.25 -36.40
C LEU A 428 24.71 -19.55 -35.74
N ASN A 429 25.61 -20.52 -35.51
CA ASN A 429 25.27 -21.74 -34.79
C ASN A 429 24.95 -21.45 -33.31
N GLU A 430 25.70 -20.57 -32.64
CA GLU A 430 25.38 -20.12 -31.28
C GLU A 430 24.00 -19.43 -31.24
N ALA A 431 23.66 -18.60 -32.22
CA ALA A 431 22.32 -18.01 -32.32
C ALA A 431 21.22 -19.09 -32.33
N LEU A 432 21.43 -20.20 -33.06
CA LEU A 432 20.50 -21.33 -33.12
C LEU A 432 20.48 -22.20 -31.85
N VAL A 433 21.55 -22.18 -31.05
CA VAL A 433 21.54 -22.80 -29.71
C VAL A 433 20.58 -22.05 -28.79
N HIS A 434 20.55 -20.72 -28.89
CA HIS A 434 19.69 -19.85 -28.10
C HIS A 434 18.24 -19.81 -28.61
N ASP A 435 18.05 -19.77 -29.94
CA ASP A 435 16.74 -19.86 -30.58
C ASP A 435 16.81 -20.75 -31.84
N ARG A 436 16.30 -21.98 -31.71
CA ARG A 436 16.28 -22.98 -32.79
C ARG A 436 15.39 -22.60 -33.96
N ASP A 437 14.47 -21.66 -33.78
CA ASP A 437 13.51 -21.22 -34.78
C ASP A 437 13.88 -19.83 -35.33
N PHE A 438 15.14 -19.42 -35.16
CA PHE A 438 15.64 -18.13 -35.64
C PHE A 438 15.91 -18.15 -37.15
N SER A 439 14.96 -17.58 -37.91
CA SER A 439 14.87 -17.77 -39.36
C SER A 439 16.03 -17.13 -40.15
N GLU A 440 16.52 -15.98 -39.68
CA GLU A 440 17.60 -15.21 -40.27
C GLU A 440 18.95 -15.91 -40.11
N ALA A 441 19.18 -16.60 -38.99
CA ALA A 441 20.40 -17.39 -38.81
C ALA A 441 20.41 -18.60 -39.75
N HIS A 442 19.29 -19.30 -39.88
CA HIS A 442 19.15 -20.39 -40.86
C HIS A 442 19.39 -19.91 -42.30
N TYR A 443 18.85 -18.76 -42.69
CA TYR A 443 19.08 -18.21 -44.02
C TYR A 443 20.56 -17.91 -44.27
N ASN A 444 21.22 -17.20 -43.35
CA ASN A 444 22.63 -16.81 -43.53
C ASN A 444 23.59 -18.01 -43.49
N LEU A 445 23.31 -19.03 -42.66
CA LEU A 445 24.06 -20.30 -42.70
C LEU A 445 23.92 -20.98 -44.06
N ALA A 446 22.70 -21.06 -44.60
CA ALA A 446 22.50 -21.64 -45.92
C ALA A 446 23.28 -20.91 -47.02
N VAL A 447 23.36 -19.57 -46.96
CA VAL A 447 24.17 -18.78 -47.91
C VAL A 447 25.65 -19.11 -47.77
N LEU A 448 26.20 -19.13 -46.54
CA LEU A 448 27.62 -19.44 -46.30
C LEU A 448 27.99 -20.87 -46.74
N LEU A 449 27.13 -21.85 -46.47
CA LEU A 449 27.34 -23.25 -46.84
C LEU A 449 27.34 -23.46 -48.35
N VAL A 450 26.50 -22.72 -49.09
CA VAL A 450 26.49 -22.75 -50.57
C VAL A 450 27.83 -22.28 -51.14
N GLU A 451 28.41 -21.20 -50.60
CA GLU A 451 29.70 -20.68 -51.04
C GLU A 451 30.85 -21.69 -50.75
N ARG A 452 30.70 -22.52 -49.71
CA ARG A 452 31.65 -23.60 -49.36
C ARG A 452 31.43 -24.90 -50.14
N GLY A 453 30.34 -25.01 -50.91
CA GLY A 453 29.99 -26.22 -51.66
C GLY A 453 29.28 -27.30 -50.85
N GLU A 454 28.80 -26.99 -49.65
CA GLU A 454 28.10 -27.90 -48.73
C GLU A 454 26.57 -27.83 -49.00
N GLU A 455 26.18 -28.18 -50.22
CA GLU A 455 24.81 -27.92 -50.72
C GLU A 455 23.71 -28.72 -49.99
N GLU A 456 24.01 -29.88 -49.42
CA GLU A 456 23.02 -30.72 -48.73
C GLU A 456 22.58 -30.05 -47.41
N GLU A 457 23.53 -29.64 -46.58
CA GLU A 457 23.25 -28.95 -45.32
C GLU A 457 22.65 -27.55 -45.56
N ALA A 458 23.10 -26.87 -46.62
CA ALA A 458 22.51 -25.60 -47.04
C ALA A 458 21.02 -25.72 -47.38
N ARG A 459 20.58 -26.83 -48.00
CA ARG A 459 19.16 -27.07 -48.33
C ARG A 459 18.31 -27.19 -47.07
N ASP A 460 18.79 -27.87 -46.05
CA ASP A 460 18.06 -28.07 -44.80
C ASP A 460 17.85 -26.75 -44.07
N HIS A 461 18.89 -25.91 -43.98
CA HIS A 461 18.78 -24.58 -43.40
C HIS A 461 17.91 -23.64 -44.24
N ALA A 462 18.04 -23.62 -45.57
CA ALA A 462 17.19 -22.81 -46.45
C ALA A 462 15.71 -23.21 -46.34
N LYS A 463 15.42 -24.51 -46.27
CA LYS A 463 14.08 -25.04 -46.04
C LYS A 463 13.52 -24.62 -44.69
N ARG A 464 14.34 -24.66 -43.62
CA ARG A 464 13.91 -24.27 -42.28
C ARG A 464 13.59 -22.77 -42.22
N ALA A 465 14.46 -21.92 -42.77
CA ALA A 465 14.21 -20.47 -42.87
C ALA A 465 12.89 -20.16 -43.60
N TYR A 466 12.67 -20.78 -44.77
CA TYR A 466 11.42 -20.60 -45.53
C TYR A 466 10.17 -21.09 -44.78
N GLN A 467 10.25 -22.19 -44.03
CA GLN A 467 9.13 -22.70 -43.25
C GLN A 467 8.74 -21.79 -42.09
N LEU A 468 9.73 -21.16 -41.46
CA LEU A 468 9.56 -20.22 -40.36
C LEU A 468 8.96 -18.90 -40.83
N GLN A 469 9.38 -18.40 -42.00
CA GLN A 469 8.90 -17.13 -42.57
C GLN A 469 8.56 -17.27 -44.06
N LYS A 470 7.34 -17.75 -44.35
CA LYS A 470 6.88 -18.09 -45.72
C LYS A 470 6.64 -16.89 -46.63
N ASP A 471 6.44 -15.71 -46.04
CA ASP A 471 6.20 -14.44 -46.71
C ASP A 471 7.51 -13.72 -47.11
N ASN A 472 8.67 -14.21 -46.66
CA ASN A 472 9.96 -13.65 -47.02
C ASN A 472 10.42 -14.17 -48.40
N ASN A 473 10.40 -13.27 -49.41
CA ASN A 473 10.77 -13.61 -50.79
C ASN A 473 12.21 -14.10 -50.94
N GLN A 474 13.15 -13.58 -50.15
CA GLN A 474 14.56 -14.00 -50.24
C GLN A 474 14.73 -15.45 -49.76
N PHE A 475 14.02 -15.83 -48.69
CA PHE A 475 14.09 -17.19 -48.15
C PHE A 475 13.48 -18.18 -49.13
N LYS A 476 12.35 -17.80 -49.74
CA LYS A 476 11.71 -18.59 -50.79
C LYS A 476 12.62 -18.78 -52.01
N GLU A 477 13.24 -17.71 -52.52
CA GLU A 477 14.12 -17.78 -53.70
C GLU A 477 15.33 -18.68 -53.43
N LEU A 478 15.97 -18.55 -52.27
CA LEU A 478 17.10 -19.41 -51.89
C LEU A 478 16.67 -20.88 -51.79
N HIS A 479 15.51 -21.16 -51.19
CA HIS A 479 14.96 -22.50 -51.07
C HIS A 479 14.66 -23.12 -52.45
N GLU A 480 13.98 -22.40 -53.33
CA GLU A 480 13.64 -22.86 -54.69
C GLU A 480 14.90 -23.07 -55.54
N ARG A 481 15.88 -22.15 -55.44
CA ARG A 481 17.17 -22.24 -56.13
C ARG A 481 17.91 -23.52 -55.75
N LEU A 482 17.98 -23.83 -54.46
CA LEU A 482 18.69 -25.02 -53.98
C LEU A 482 17.95 -26.34 -54.24
N GLN A 483 16.63 -26.31 -54.39
CA GLN A 483 15.84 -27.46 -54.85
C GLN A 483 15.97 -27.70 -56.37
N SER A 484 16.07 -26.65 -57.17
CA SER A 484 16.15 -26.78 -58.64
C SER A 484 17.44 -27.45 -59.14
N LYS A 485 18.53 -27.38 -58.36
CA LYS A 485 19.80 -28.07 -58.62
C LYS A 485 19.75 -29.60 -58.42
N GLU A 486 18.64 -30.11 -57.90
CA GLU A 486 18.43 -31.53 -57.60
C GLU A 486 17.67 -32.28 -58.72
N SER A 487 17.27 -31.57 -59.79
CA SER A 487 16.63 -32.21 -60.95
C SER A 487 17.70 -32.85 -61.84
N PRO A 488 17.74 -34.19 -61.98
CA PRO A 488 18.76 -34.91 -62.75
C PRO A 488 18.74 -34.62 -64.26
#